data_AF-A0A5B8VH64-F1
#
_entry.id   AF-A0A5B8VH64-F1
#
_cell.length_a   1.000
_cell.length_b   1.000
_cell.length_c   1.000
_cell.angle_alpha   90.00
_cell.angle_beta   90.00
_cell.angle_gamma   90.00
#
_symmetry.space_group_name_H-M   'P 1'
#
loop_
_entity.id
_entity.type
_entity.pdbx_description
1 polymer ?
#
loop_
_entity_poly.entity_id
_entity_poly.type
_entity_poly.pdbx_seq_one_letter_code
_entity_poly.pdbx_strand_id
1 'polypeptide(L)'
;MQVFVKTGISTVSALLMVAFTFSFTLGQRAINQLDPSQRVHKVDTAVIPYRQILRRIHKDQLLPFYPSSRQSQLKQGSSLGALETQLQADFQLLDTITGRYTDLDYSDHKRIGVDWMPALIRMRRMTLAYSHPQSKYYLNAALYNDISRALAYFCNYKPLPYCNNWYQQGITRPQTLALCLISMHGTGHQVPDSTLAVTIHAICKDTAVNSPGRNNPCTGIILGLINQKLPLVGSILGV
;
A
#
# COMPACT_ATOMS: atom_id res chain seq x y z
N MET A 1 14.39 -19.21 26.64
CA MET A 1 12.99 -19.53 26.28
C MET A 1 12.12 -18.41 26.85
N GLN A 2 11.95 -17.31 26.11
CA GLN A 2 11.09 -16.19 26.53
C GLN A 2 9.87 -16.15 25.61
N VAL A 3 8.72 -16.17 26.27
CA VAL A 3 7.38 -16.28 25.69
C VAL A 3 6.97 -14.93 25.13
N PHE A 4 6.85 -14.84 23.79
CA PHE A 4 6.22 -13.70 23.13
C PHE A 4 4.71 -13.77 23.34
N VAL A 5 4.20 -12.88 24.19
CA VAL A 5 2.76 -12.67 24.37
C VAL A 5 2.20 -12.07 23.08
N LYS A 6 1.36 -12.86 22.40
CA LYS A 6 0.53 -12.47 21.26
C LYS A 6 -0.39 -11.32 21.68
N THR A 7 -0.10 -10.09 21.27
CA THR A 7 -1.13 -9.05 21.15
C THR A 7 -1.60 -9.02 19.69
N GLY A 8 -2.82 -9.50 19.47
CA GLY A 8 -3.44 -9.59 18.16
C GLY A 8 -3.66 -8.22 17.55
N ILE A 9 -2.78 -7.82 16.63
CA ILE A 9 -3.04 -6.75 15.68
C ILE A 9 -4.05 -7.32 14.69
N SER A 10 -5.31 -6.88 14.77
CA SER A 10 -6.33 -7.25 13.79
C SER A 10 -5.91 -6.79 12.39
N THR A 11 -6.33 -7.53 11.36
CA THR A 11 -6.09 -7.25 9.94
C THR A 11 -6.41 -5.80 9.52
N VAL A 12 -7.28 -5.12 10.27
CA VAL A 12 -7.67 -3.71 10.08
C VAL A 12 -6.54 -2.73 10.47
N SER A 13 -5.78 -3.02 11.52
CA SER A 13 -4.71 -2.14 12.01
C SER A 13 -3.49 -2.10 11.09
N ALA A 14 -3.17 -3.20 10.41
CA ALA A 14 -2.06 -3.26 9.46
C ALA A 14 -2.27 -2.38 8.22
N LEU A 15 -3.50 -2.38 7.67
CA LEU A 15 -3.89 -1.48 6.58
C LEU A 15 -3.99 -0.03 7.05
N LEU A 16 -4.41 0.22 8.29
CA LEU A 16 -4.46 1.57 8.89
C LEU A 16 -3.06 2.20 9.01
N MET A 17 -2.06 1.40 9.39
CA MET A 17 -0.67 1.83 9.59
C MET A 17 -0.03 2.34 8.30
N VAL A 18 -0.37 1.77 7.12
CA VAL A 18 0.13 2.25 5.83
C VAL A 18 -0.74 3.35 5.24
N ALA A 19 -2.05 3.34 5.51
CA ALA A 19 -3.01 4.31 5.00
C ALA A 19 -2.79 5.74 5.56
N PHE A 20 -2.37 5.86 6.82
CA PHE A 20 -2.27 7.17 7.48
C PHE A 20 -1.07 8.00 7.03
N THR A 21 0.02 7.39 6.55
CA THR A 21 1.21 8.12 6.10
C THR A 21 0.96 8.89 4.80
N PHE A 22 0.02 8.46 3.95
CA PHE A 22 -0.32 9.09 2.67
C PHE A 22 -1.34 10.24 2.79
N SER A 23 -2.26 10.18 3.76
CA SER A 23 -3.34 11.17 3.90
C SER A 23 -2.89 12.55 4.39
N PHE A 24 -1.76 12.64 5.10
CA PHE A 24 -1.31 13.92 5.69
C PHE A 24 -0.62 14.84 4.67
N THR A 25 0.06 14.29 3.65
CA THR A 25 0.80 15.10 2.67
C THR A 25 -0.13 15.81 1.66
N LEU A 26 -1.31 15.25 1.39
CA LEU A 26 -2.34 15.85 0.54
C LEU A 26 -3.33 16.73 1.32
N GLY A 27 -3.63 16.39 2.58
CA GLY A 27 -4.48 17.20 3.45
C GLY A 27 -3.93 18.60 3.73
N GLN A 28 -2.61 18.73 3.95
CA GLN A 28 -1.98 20.03 4.16
C GLN A 28 -2.07 20.96 2.94
N ARG A 29 -2.06 20.41 1.71
CA ARG A 29 -2.14 21.22 0.48
C ARG A 29 -3.53 21.82 0.27
N ALA A 30 -4.59 21.14 0.68
CA ALA A 30 -5.96 21.64 0.57
C ALA A 30 -6.29 22.69 1.66
N ILE A 31 -5.76 22.53 2.87
CA ILE A 31 -5.99 23.45 4.00
C ILE A 31 -5.26 24.79 3.79
N ASN A 32 -4.12 24.79 3.13
CA ASN A 32 -3.35 26.02 2.85
C ASN A 32 -3.99 26.93 1.77
N GLN A 33 -5.07 26.49 1.12
CA GLN A 33 -5.83 27.29 0.15
C GLN A 33 -7.09 27.94 0.74
N LEU A 34 -7.39 27.71 2.03
CA LEU A 34 -8.54 28.31 2.70
C LEU A 34 -8.15 29.62 3.41
N ASP A 35 -9.05 30.60 3.31
CA ASP A 35 -9.01 31.91 3.97
C ASP A 35 -8.72 31.77 5.48
N PRO A 36 -7.77 32.54 6.05
CA PRO A 36 -7.45 32.52 7.49
C PRO A 36 -8.68 32.70 8.41
N SER A 37 -9.70 33.44 7.98
CA SER A 37 -10.92 33.69 8.75
C SER A 37 -11.85 32.47 8.86
N GLN A 38 -11.68 31.47 7.99
CA GLN A 38 -12.44 30.21 8.01
C GLN A 38 -11.78 29.14 8.90
N ARG A 39 -10.61 29.41 9.50
CA ARG A 39 -9.87 28.41 10.30
C ARG A 39 -10.41 28.17 11.71
N VAL A 40 -11.27 29.05 12.23
CA VAL A 40 -11.60 29.06 13.67
C VAL A 40 -12.97 28.46 14.00
N HIS A 41 -13.84 28.21 13.03
CA HIS A 41 -15.16 27.64 13.31
C HIS A 41 -15.47 26.39 12.48
N LYS A 42 -15.80 25.31 13.19
CA LYS A 42 -16.10 23.94 12.77
C LYS A 42 -14.91 23.07 12.36
N VAL A 43 -14.15 22.64 13.37
CA VAL A 43 -13.63 21.27 13.34
C VAL A 43 -14.77 20.37 13.82
N ASP A 44 -15.70 20.03 12.91
CA ASP A 44 -16.54 18.86 13.13
C ASP A 44 -15.58 17.66 13.17
N THR A 45 -15.39 17.08 14.35
CA THR A 45 -14.61 15.85 14.59
C THR A 45 -15.36 14.63 14.07
N ALA A 46 -15.82 14.70 12.82
CA ALA A 46 -16.40 13.57 12.13
C ALA A 46 -15.31 12.50 11.98
N VAL A 47 -15.42 11.43 12.77
CA VAL A 47 -14.59 10.23 12.63
C VAL A 47 -14.76 9.74 11.20
N ILE A 48 -13.75 9.95 10.35
CA ILE A 48 -13.77 9.49 8.96
C ILE A 48 -13.78 7.96 9.02
N PRO A 49 -14.83 7.28 8.52
CA PRO A 49 -14.88 5.83 8.53
C PRO A 49 -13.69 5.24 7.76
N TYR A 50 -13.07 4.18 8.27
CA TYR A 50 -11.96 3.46 7.64
C TYR A 50 -12.14 3.22 6.13
N ARG A 51 -13.33 2.77 5.74
CA ARG A 51 -13.76 2.58 4.34
C ARG A 51 -13.62 3.84 3.47
N GLN A 52 -13.84 5.03 4.02
CA GLN A 52 -13.64 6.29 3.29
C GLN A 52 -12.16 6.62 3.12
N ILE A 53 -11.31 6.32 4.11
CA ILE A 53 -9.85 6.50 4.01
C ILE A 53 -9.29 5.59 2.92
N LEU A 54 -9.64 4.30 2.92
CA LEU A 54 -9.21 3.37 1.88
C LEU A 54 -9.65 3.80 0.49
N ARG A 55 -10.90 4.27 0.34
CA ARG A 55 -11.41 4.79 -0.94
C ARG A 55 -10.62 6.01 -1.42
N ARG A 56 -10.23 6.92 -0.53
CA ARG A 56 -9.39 8.08 -0.88
C ARG A 56 -8.03 7.62 -1.37
N ILE A 57 -7.36 6.75 -0.62
CA ILE A 57 -6.03 6.23 -1.01
C ILE A 57 -6.10 5.45 -2.32
N HIS A 58 -7.15 4.66 -2.54
CA HIS A 58 -7.37 3.99 -3.82
C HIS A 58 -7.52 5.01 -4.97
N LYS A 59 -8.34 6.06 -4.80
CA LYS A 59 -8.48 7.12 -5.80
C LYS A 59 -7.16 7.86 -6.05
N ASP A 60 -6.41 8.18 -5.00
CA ASP A 60 -5.12 8.87 -5.10
C ASP A 60 -4.10 8.08 -5.91
N GLN A 61 -4.14 6.74 -5.82
CA GLN A 61 -3.30 5.86 -6.63
C GLN A 61 -3.62 5.93 -8.13
N LEU A 62 -4.86 6.29 -8.49
CA LEU A 62 -5.30 6.41 -9.88
C LEU A 62 -5.15 7.83 -10.44
N LEU A 63 -4.99 8.85 -9.59
CA LEU A 63 -4.84 10.26 -10.02
C LEU A 63 -3.77 10.50 -11.10
N PRO A 64 -2.59 9.83 -11.08
CA PRO A 64 -1.59 10.03 -12.14
C PRO A 64 -2.06 9.65 -13.55
N PHE A 65 -3.16 8.89 -13.65
CA PHE A 65 -3.76 8.47 -14.92
C PHE A 65 -4.95 9.34 -15.32
N TYR A 66 -5.39 10.29 -14.48
CA TYR A 66 -6.48 11.22 -14.83
C TYR A 66 -5.94 12.61 -15.23
N PRO A 67 -6.43 13.19 -16.32
CA PRO A 67 -5.96 14.47 -16.81
C PRO A 67 -6.54 15.61 -15.99
N SER A 68 -5.68 16.49 -15.51
CA SER A 68 -6.07 17.76 -14.88
C SER A 68 -6.25 18.91 -15.88
N SER A 69 -5.92 18.71 -17.16
CA SER A 69 -5.99 19.72 -18.22
C SER A 69 -6.09 19.08 -19.62
N ARG A 70 -6.39 19.87 -20.65
CA ARG A 70 -6.45 19.43 -22.05
C ARG A 70 -5.11 18.90 -22.59
N GLN A 71 -3.98 19.50 -22.18
CA GLN A 71 -2.65 18.95 -22.47
C GLN A 71 -2.38 17.64 -21.72
N SER A 72 -2.96 17.48 -20.53
CA SER A 72 -2.91 16.24 -19.77
C SER A 72 -3.75 15.12 -20.41
N GLN A 73 -4.80 15.44 -21.18
CA GLN A 73 -5.63 14.45 -21.88
C GLN A 73 -4.84 13.72 -22.99
N LEU A 74 -4.02 14.45 -23.76
CA LEU A 74 -3.11 13.85 -24.75
C LEU A 74 -2.02 13.00 -24.08
N LYS A 75 -1.58 13.37 -22.87
CA LYS A 75 -0.65 12.60 -22.05
C LYS A 75 -1.30 11.41 -21.31
N GLN A 76 -2.61 11.43 -21.05
CA GLN A 76 -3.32 10.33 -20.37
C GLN A 76 -3.28 9.04 -21.20
N GLY A 77 -3.58 9.13 -22.50
CA GLY A 77 -3.43 7.99 -23.41
C GLY A 77 -2.00 7.43 -23.38
N SER A 78 -1.01 8.28 -23.13
CA SER A 78 0.39 7.88 -22.99
C SER A 78 0.73 7.26 -21.64
N SER A 79 0.18 7.73 -20.50
CA SER A 79 0.53 7.19 -19.18
C SER A 79 -0.17 5.87 -18.86
N LEU A 80 -1.46 5.77 -19.18
CA LEU A 80 -2.19 4.50 -19.07
C LEU A 80 -1.70 3.50 -20.12
N GLY A 81 -1.45 3.96 -21.36
CA GLY A 81 -0.82 3.14 -22.39
C GLY A 81 0.57 2.63 -21.97
N ALA A 82 1.41 3.47 -21.36
CA ALA A 82 2.71 3.04 -20.84
C ALA A 82 2.59 2.02 -19.71
N LEU A 83 1.62 2.17 -18.79
CA LEU A 83 1.33 1.17 -17.76
C LEU A 83 1.01 -0.19 -18.41
N GLU A 84 0.13 -0.19 -19.40
CA GLU A 84 -0.31 -1.41 -20.07
C GLU A 84 0.78 -2.06 -20.93
N THR A 85 1.62 -1.26 -21.60
CA THR A 85 2.79 -1.75 -22.34
C THR A 85 3.79 -2.41 -21.40
N GLN A 86 4.08 -1.79 -20.25
CA GLN A 86 4.96 -2.38 -19.25
C GLN A 86 4.38 -3.66 -18.65
N LEU A 87 3.07 -3.67 -18.39
CA LEU A 87 2.37 -4.85 -17.89
C LEU A 87 2.45 -6.01 -18.88
N GLN A 88 2.35 -5.75 -20.19
CA GLN A 88 2.54 -6.80 -21.21
C GLN A 88 3.96 -7.39 -21.20
N ALA A 89 4.98 -6.55 -21.00
CA ALA A 89 6.35 -7.03 -20.84
C ALA A 89 6.50 -7.87 -19.56
N ASP A 90 5.87 -7.46 -18.46
CA ASP A 90 5.88 -8.22 -17.20
C ASP A 90 5.25 -9.62 -17.35
N PHE A 91 4.17 -9.74 -18.13
CA PHE A 91 3.51 -11.04 -18.35
C PHE A 91 4.40 -12.06 -19.05
N GLN A 92 5.34 -11.64 -19.90
CA GLN A 92 6.29 -12.56 -20.54
C GLN A 92 7.25 -13.22 -19.52
N LEU A 93 7.37 -12.63 -18.33
CA LEU A 93 8.27 -13.07 -17.28
C LEU A 93 7.51 -13.72 -16.12
N LEU A 94 6.18 -13.67 -16.12
CA LEU A 94 5.35 -14.24 -15.07
C LEU A 94 5.01 -15.69 -15.43
N ASP A 95 5.45 -16.63 -14.62
CA ASP A 95 4.85 -17.96 -14.60
C ASP A 95 3.44 -17.83 -14.01
N THR A 96 2.45 -17.82 -14.89
CA THR A 96 1.05 -17.66 -14.48
C THR A 96 0.60 -18.81 -13.59
N ILE A 97 1.15 -20.03 -13.68
CA ILE A 97 0.74 -21.15 -12.83
C ILE A 97 1.15 -20.92 -11.38
N THR A 98 2.42 -20.55 -11.15
CA THR A 98 2.96 -20.40 -9.79
C THR A 98 2.83 -18.99 -9.23
N GLY A 99 2.72 -17.96 -10.08
CA GLY A 99 2.81 -16.54 -9.72
C GLY A 99 4.24 -16.02 -9.57
N ARG A 100 5.26 -16.83 -9.90
CA ARG A 100 6.67 -16.43 -9.82
C ARG A 100 7.08 -15.64 -11.07
N TYR A 101 7.89 -14.59 -10.89
CA TYR A 101 8.64 -14.02 -12.00
C TYR A 101 9.92 -14.83 -12.27
N THR A 102 10.08 -15.36 -13.48
CA THR A 102 11.12 -16.32 -13.83
C THR A 102 12.51 -15.70 -13.96
N ASP A 103 12.58 -14.39 -14.19
CA ASP A 103 13.82 -13.63 -14.34
C ASP A 103 14.42 -13.15 -13.01
N LEU A 104 13.73 -13.35 -11.88
CA LEU A 104 14.17 -12.81 -10.59
C LEU A 104 14.73 -13.89 -9.67
N ASP A 105 15.82 -13.53 -8.98
CA ASP A 105 16.32 -14.27 -7.83
C ASP A 105 15.70 -13.74 -6.54
N TYR A 106 14.83 -14.55 -5.93
CA TYR A 106 14.14 -14.23 -4.69
C TYR A 106 15.01 -14.43 -3.44
N SER A 107 16.17 -15.07 -3.60
CA SER A 107 17.18 -15.27 -2.56
C SER A 107 18.29 -14.22 -2.56
N ASP A 108 18.26 -13.26 -3.49
CA ASP A 108 19.27 -12.20 -3.54
C ASP A 108 19.18 -11.25 -2.33
N HIS A 109 20.34 -10.85 -1.82
CA HIS A 109 20.49 -10.00 -0.64
C HIS A 109 21.35 -8.75 -0.88
N LYS A 110 21.71 -8.45 -2.14
CA LYS A 110 22.47 -7.24 -2.52
C LYS A 110 21.87 -5.98 -1.87
N ARG A 111 22.72 -5.09 -1.37
CA ARG A 111 22.29 -3.85 -0.70
C ARG A 111 21.59 -2.87 -1.65
N ILE A 112 22.04 -2.83 -2.90
CA ILE A 112 21.53 -1.98 -3.99
C ILE A 112 21.31 -2.87 -5.20
N GLY A 113 20.22 -2.64 -5.95
CA GLY A 113 19.91 -3.45 -7.13
C GLY A 113 19.57 -4.90 -6.78
N VAL A 114 18.80 -5.11 -5.70
CA VAL A 114 18.39 -6.45 -5.30
C VAL A 114 17.38 -7.04 -6.29
N ASP A 115 17.60 -8.29 -6.69
CA ASP A 115 16.91 -8.89 -7.84
C ASP A 115 15.42 -9.13 -7.60
N TRP A 116 14.94 -9.29 -6.37
CA TRP A 116 13.50 -9.49 -6.10
C TRP A 116 12.68 -8.20 -6.08
N MET A 117 13.32 -7.02 -6.05
CA MET A 117 12.63 -5.72 -5.96
C MET A 117 11.64 -5.47 -7.12
N PRO A 118 11.98 -5.79 -8.38
CA PRO A 118 11.06 -5.62 -9.50
C PRO A 118 9.72 -6.34 -9.29
N ALA A 119 9.67 -7.49 -8.61
CA ALA A 119 8.42 -8.22 -8.34
C ALA A 119 7.36 -7.33 -7.66
N LEU A 120 7.77 -6.50 -6.69
CA LEU A 120 6.88 -5.57 -6.00
C LEU A 120 6.27 -4.53 -6.95
N ILE A 121 7.11 -3.98 -7.83
CA ILE A 121 6.69 -2.97 -8.82
C ILE A 121 5.75 -3.60 -9.85
N ARG A 122 6.04 -4.82 -10.31
CA ARG A 122 5.20 -5.54 -11.28
C ARG A 122 3.84 -5.89 -10.68
N MET A 123 3.78 -6.41 -9.45
CA MET A 123 2.52 -6.62 -8.72
C MET A 123 1.74 -5.31 -8.55
N ARG A 124 2.45 -4.21 -8.27
CA ARG A 124 1.83 -2.88 -8.18
C ARG A 124 1.21 -2.44 -9.50
N ARG A 125 1.89 -2.65 -10.63
CA ARG A 125 1.34 -2.38 -11.97
C ARG A 125 0.11 -3.23 -12.28
N MET A 126 0.15 -4.53 -11.97
CA MET A 126 -1.02 -5.40 -12.14
C MET A 126 -2.23 -4.88 -11.38
N THR A 127 -2.09 -4.54 -10.09
CA THR A 127 -3.20 -4.02 -9.28
C THR A 127 -3.71 -2.66 -9.73
N LEU A 128 -2.84 -1.79 -10.24
CA LEU A 128 -3.24 -0.52 -10.86
C LEU A 128 -4.07 -0.74 -12.13
N ALA A 129 -3.60 -1.57 -13.06
CA ALA A 129 -4.31 -1.86 -14.29
C ALA A 129 -5.65 -2.55 -14.02
N TYR A 130 -5.68 -3.52 -13.11
CA TYR A 130 -6.91 -4.20 -12.70
C TYR A 130 -7.96 -3.25 -12.12
N SER A 131 -7.52 -2.21 -11.40
CA SER A 131 -8.41 -1.32 -10.66
C SER A 131 -8.73 0.00 -11.38
N HIS A 132 -8.07 0.29 -12.50
CA HIS A 132 -8.30 1.51 -13.26
C HIS A 132 -9.45 1.34 -14.28
N PRO A 133 -10.58 2.07 -14.16
CA PRO A 133 -11.78 1.87 -14.99
C PRO A 133 -11.58 1.99 -16.51
N GLN A 134 -10.56 2.74 -16.94
CA GLN A 134 -10.25 2.92 -18.37
C GLN A 134 -9.18 1.94 -18.88
N SER A 135 -8.61 1.10 -18.02
CA SER A 135 -7.63 0.10 -18.47
C SER A 135 -8.35 -1.03 -19.20
N LYS A 136 -7.72 -1.59 -20.24
CA LYS A 136 -8.21 -2.81 -20.90
C LYS A 136 -8.23 -4.03 -19.98
N TYR A 137 -7.53 -3.96 -18.84
CA TYR A 137 -7.50 -5.02 -17.84
C TYR A 137 -8.42 -4.77 -16.63
N TYR A 138 -9.24 -3.72 -16.69
CA TYR A 138 -10.17 -3.40 -15.59
C TYR A 138 -11.06 -4.61 -15.27
N LEU A 139 -11.02 -5.06 -14.02
CA LEU A 139 -11.77 -6.21 -13.51
C LEU A 139 -11.54 -7.54 -14.28
N ASN A 140 -10.45 -7.65 -15.02
CA ASN A 140 -10.15 -8.85 -15.80
C ASN A 140 -9.86 -10.06 -14.88
N ALA A 141 -10.60 -11.16 -15.09
CA ALA A 141 -10.51 -12.35 -14.23
C ALA A 141 -9.15 -13.05 -14.29
N ALA A 142 -8.48 -13.08 -15.45
CA ALA A 142 -7.15 -13.68 -15.56
C ALA A 142 -6.12 -12.85 -14.78
N LEU A 143 -6.15 -11.51 -14.93
CA LEU A 143 -5.29 -10.62 -14.17
C LEU A 143 -5.53 -10.71 -12.65
N TYR A 144 -6.79 -10.85 -12.22
CA TYR A 144 -7.10 -11.09 -10.80
C TYR A 144 -6.40 -12.34 -10.26
N ASN A 145 -6.43 -13.45 -11.02
CA ASN A 145 -5.77 -14.70 -10.63
C ASN A 145 -4.25 -14.54 -10.63
N ASP A 146 -3.68 -13.80 -11.58
CA ASP A 146 -2.25 -13.53 -11.65
C ASP A 146 -1.77 -12.66 -10.48
N ILE A 147 -2.53 -11.62 -10.12
CA ILE A 147 -2.29 -10.80 -8.91
C ILE A 147 -2.29 -11.68 -7.67
N SER A 148 -3.32 -12.52 -7.53
CA SER A 148 -3.51 -13.36 -6.35
C SER A 148 -2.38 -14.37 -6.19
N ARG A 149 -1.95 -14.99 -7.29
CA ARG A 149 -0.82 -15.94 -7.32
C ARG A 149 0.51 -15.25 -7.06
N ALA A 150 0.77 -14.10 -7.68
CA ALA A 150 2.02 -13.38 -7.50
C ALA A 150 2.22 -12.87 -6.06
N LEU A 151 1.16 -12.30 -5.47
CA LEU A 151 1.18 -11.89 -4.06
C LEU A 151 1.41 -13.10 -3.14
N ALA A 152 0.71 -14.21 -3.39
CA ALA A 152 0.86 -15.42 -2.60
C ALA A 152 2.27 -16.00 -2.70
N TYR A 153 2.85 -16.08 -3.91
CA TYR A 153 4.20 -16.59 -4.13
C TYR A 153 5.23 -15.74 -3.39
N PHE A 154 5.24 -14.42 -3.63
CA PHE A 154 6.21 -13.51 -3.03
C PHE A 154 6.14 -13.53 -1.50
N CYS A 155 4.94 -13.52 -0.92
CA CYS A 155 4.76 -13.44 0.53
C CYS A 155 4.96 -14.79 1.25
N ASN A 156 4.82 -15.91 0.54
CA ASN A 156 5.10 -17.24 1.09
C ASN A 156 6.53 -17.71 0.90
N TYR A 157 7.30 -17.11 -0.02
CA TYR A 157 8.71 -17.46 -0.22
C TYR A 157 9.48 -17.44 1.11
N LYS A 158 10.31 -18.47 1.34
CA LYS A 158 11.03 -18.69 2.61
C LYS A 158 12.55 -18.72 2.37
N PRO A 159 13.33 -17.89 3.08
CA PRO A 159 12.89 -16.77 3.93
C PRO A 159 12.15 -15.70 3.12
N LEU A 160 11.29 -14.89 3.75
CA LEU A 160 10.65 -13.76 3.05
C LEU A 160 11.74 -12.89 2.39
N PRO A 161 11.64 -12.53 1.10
CA PRO A 161 12.72 -11.83 0.39
C PRO A 161 13.17 -10.58 1.14
N TYR A 162 14.47 -10.49 1.42
CA TYR A 162 15.10 -9.41 2.18
C TYR A 162 16.44 -9.03 1.55
N CYS A 163 17.02 -7.92 1.97
CA CYS A 163 18.35 -7.50 1.53
C CYS A 163 19.14 -6.78 2.63
N ASN A 164 20.41 -6.50 2.36
CA ASN A 164 21.31 -5.80 3.28
C ASN A 164 20.96 -4.31 3.48
N ASN A 165 19.91 -3.81 2.83
CA ASN A 165 19.35 -2.49 3.06
C ASN A 165 17.99 -2.59 3.75
N TRP A 166 17.98 -2.37 5.08
CA TRP A 166 16.78 -2.47 5.93
C TRP A 166 15.59 -1.65 5.41
N TYR A 167 15.84 -0.54 4.72
CA TYR A 167 14.81 0.31 4.15
C TYR A 167 13.87 -0.48 3.21
N GLN A 168 14.42 -1.45 2.48
CA GLN A 168 13.65 -2.23 1.52
C GLN A 168 12.62 -3.15 2.20
N GLN A 169 13.05 -3.94 3.20
CA GLN A 169 12.13 -4.79 3.96
C GLN A 169 11.23 -4.01 4.94
N GLY A 170 11.71 -2.89 5.47
CA GLY A 170 11.00 -2.15 6.52
C GLY A 170 10.10 -1.01 6.05
N ILE A 171 10.28 -0.53 4.81
CA ILE A 171 9.51 0.58 4.25
C ILE A 171 8.97 0.23 2.86
N THR A 172 9.84 -0.01 1.87
CA THR A 172 9.42 -0.21 0.47
C THR A 172 8.45 -1.38 0.30
N ARG A 173 8.82 -2.56 0.81
CA ARG A 173 8.02 -3.78 0.71
C ARG A 173 6.64 -3.65 1.39
N PRO A 174 6.53 -3.29 2.68
CA PRO A 174 5.23 -3.16 3.33
C PRO A 174 4.34 -2.09 2.68
N GLN A 175 4.90 -0.95 2.29
CA GLN A 175 4.13 0.09 1.60
C GLN A 175 3.57 -0.40 0.26
N THR A 176 4.42 -1.03 -0.57
CA THR A 176 4.01 -1.51 -1.89
C THR A 176 2.93 -2.59 -1.79
N LEU A 177 3.11 -3.57 -0.90
CA LEU A 177 2.13 -4.64 -0.67
C LEU A 177 0.79 -4.10 -0.16
N ALA A 178 0.81 -3.13 0.75
CA ALA A 178 -0.42 -2.50 1.23
C ALA A 178 -1.14 -1.72 0.12
N LEU A 179 -0.41 -0.97 -0.73
CA LEU A 179 -1.02 -0.29 -1.87
C LEU A 179 -1.65 -1.27 -2.87
N CYS A 180 -1.03 -2.43 -3.10
CA CYS A 180 -1.62 -3.52 -3.87
C CYS A 180 -2.96 -3.95 -3.25
N LEU A 181 -3.00 -4.26 -1.95
CA LEU A 181 -4.23 -4.66 -1.26
C LEU A 181 -5.31 -3.57 -1.29
N ILE A 182 -4.95 -2.30 -1.12
CA ILE A 182 -5.90 -1.17 -1.19
C ILE A 182 -6.46 -1.02 -2.60
N SER A 183 -5.65 -1.20 -3.65
CA SER A 183 -6.15 -1.20 -5.03
C SER A 183 -7.18 -2.28 -5.26
N MET A 184 -6.92 -3.52 -4.80
CA MET A 184 -7.86 -4.63 -4.91
C MET A 184 -9.15 -4.34 -4.13
N HIS A 185 -9.03 -3.92 -2.87
CA HIS A 185 -10.18 -3.55 -2.04
C HIS A 185 -11.03 -2.43 -2.66
N GLY A 186 -10.39 -1.44 -3.31
CA GLY A 186 -11.05 -0.32 -3.98
C GLY A 186 -12.02 -0.73 -5.10
N THR A 187 -11.77 -1.88 -5.73
CA THR A 187 -12.63 -2.45 -6.78
C THR A 187 -13.83 -3.24 -6.25
N GLY A 188 -13.85 -3.56 -4.94
CA GLY A 188 -14.80 -4.51 -4.36
C GLY A 188 -14.39 -5.99 -4.49
N HIS A 189 -13.32 -6.30 -5.22
CA HIS A 189 -12.78 -7.66 -5.36
C HIS A 189 -11.50 -7.82 -4.55
N GLN A 190 -11.64 -8.29 -3.31
CA GLN A 190 -10.51 -8.62 -2.46
C GLN A 190 -9.82 -9.90 -2.96
N VAL A 191 -8.49 -9.96 -2.87
CA VAL A 191 -7.73 -11.21 -3.09
C VAL A 191 -8.20 -12.31 -2.13
N PRO A 192 -8.00 -13.61 -2.46
CA PRO A 192 -8.40 -14.71 -1.58
C PRO A 192 -7.87 -14.55 -0.15
N ASP A 193 -8.65 -14.97 0.84
CA ASP A 193 -8.31 -14.78 2.27
C ASP A 193 -6.93 -15.35 2.65
N SER A 194 -6.55 -16.48 2.04
CA SER A 194 -5.21 -17.06 2.22
C SER A 194 -4.11 -16.12 1.73
N THR A 195 -4.25 -15.56 0.53
CA THR A 195 -3.34 -14.55 -0.05
C THR A 195 -3.34 -13.26 0.78
N LEU A 196 -4.51 -12.81 1.23
CA LEU A 196 -4.65 -11.62 2.08
C LEU A 196 -3.87 -11.78 3.38
N ALA A 197 -4.06 -12.91 4.07
CA ALA A 197 -3.43 -13.19 5.36
C ALA A 197 -1.91 -13.22 5.27
N VAL A 198 -1.35 -13.92 4.27
CA VAL A 198 0.12 -13.99 4.08
C VAL A 198 0.70 -12.65 3.65
N THR A 199 -0.04 -11.85 2.87
CA THR A 199 0.39 -10.51 2.46
C THR A 199 0.40 -9.55 3.66
N ILE A 200 -0.62 -9.59 4.51
CA ILE A 200 -0.67 -8.80 5.76
C ILE A 200 0.47 -9.23 6.70
N HIS A 201 0.73 -10.53 6.84
CA HIS A 201 1.86 -11.02 7.62
C HIS A 201 3.20 -10.49 7.07
N ALA A 202 3.40 -10.52 5.74
CA ALA A 202 4.61 -9.99 5.10
C ALA A 202 4.77 -8.47 5.28
N ILE A 203 3.66 -7.72 5.27
CA ILE A 203 3.64 -6.29 5.62
C ILE A 203 4.11 -6.11 7.06
N CYS A 204 3.50 -6.82 8.02
CA CYS A 204 3.78 -6.63 9.44
C CYS A 204 5.18 -7.09 9.89
N LYS A 205 5.81 -8.03 9.17
CA LYS A 205 7.04 -8.71 9.63
C LYS A 205 8.19 -7.77 10.00
N ASP A 206 8.55 -6.85 9.10
CA ASP A 206 9.76 -6.01 9.25
C ASP A 206 9.43 -4.50 9.24
N THR A 207 8.15 -4.12 9.28
CA THR A 207 7.73 -2.70 9.18
C THR A 207 8.42 -1.85 10.25
N ALA A 208 8.99 -0.73 9.81
CA ALA A 208 9.83 0.15 10.61
C ALA A 208 9.07 1.03 11.63
N VAL A 209 8.13 0.45 12.40
CA VAL A 209 7.25 1.16 13.37
C VAL A 209 8.00 1.87 14.51
N ASN A 210 9.26 1.51 14.74
CA ASN A 210 10.11 2.10 15.78
C ASN A 210 11.21 3.01 15.22
N SER A 211 11.25 3.24 13.90
CA SER A 211 12.22 4.19 13.32
C SER A 211 11.87 5.63 13.70
N PRO A 212 12.85 6.55 13.79
CA PRO A 212 12.59 7.95 14.02
C PRO A 212 12.15 8.67 12.74
N GLY A 213 11.34 9.72 12.90
CA GLY A 213 11.02 10.67 11.83
C GLY A 213 10.32 10.05 10.62
N ARG A 214 10.70 10.48 9.41
CA ARG A 214 10.04 10.09 8.14
C ARG A 214 10.05 8.58 7.86
N ASN A 215 10.95 7.83 8.50
CA ASN A 215 11.08 6.39 8.33
C ASN A 215 10.05 5.60 9.15
N ASN A 216 9.38 6.24 10.10
CA ASN A 216 8.30 5.62 10.83
C ASN A 216 6.97 5.78 10.06
N PRO A 217 6.30 4.70 9.65
CA PRO A 217 4.97 4.82 9.06
C PRO A 217 3.94 5.44 10.03
N CYS A 218 4.22 5.37 11.35
CA CYS A 218 3.38 5.88 12.42
C CYS A 218 3.72 7.30 12.88
N THR A 219 4.78 7.96 12.39
CA THR A 219 5.13 9.33 12.88
C THR A 219 4.00 10.35 12.64
N GLY A 220 3.21 10.18 11.57
CA GLY A 220 1.99 10.99 11.36
C GLY A 220 0.84 10.65 12.30
N ILE A 221 0.74 9.39 12.76
CA ILE A 221 -0.29 8.92 13.70
C ILE A 221 0.00 9.49 15.10
N ILE A 222 1.25 9.41 15.56
CA ILE A 222 1.65 9.90 16.89
C ILE A 222 1.45 11.42 17.00
N LEU A 223 1.85 12.19 15.99
CA LEU A 223 1.63 13.65 15.96
C LEU A 223 0.15 14.03 15.83
N GLY A 224 -0.66 13.23 15.11
CA GLY A 224 -2.11 13.42 15.02
C GLY A 224 -2.83 13.13 16.35
N LEU A 225 -2.42 12.08 17.07
CA LEU A 225 -2.96 11.73 18.40
C LEU A 225 -2.60 12.79 19.46
N ILE A 226 -1.37 13.32 19.42
CA ILE A 226 -0.91 14.38 20.32
C ILE A 226 -1.69 15.69 20.06
N ASN A 227 -1.99 16.01 18.80
CA ASN A 227 -2.72 17.23 18.43
C ASN A 227 -4.25 17.12 18.54
N GLN A 228 -4.83 15.91 18.60
CA GLN A 228 -6.29 15.72 18.70
C GLN A 228 -6.83 15.55 20.12
N LYS A 229 -6.01 15.61 21.19
CA LYS A 229 -6.45 15.26 22.57
C LYS A 229 -7.35 14.00 22.58
N LEU A 230 -6.98 12.97 21.81
CA LEU A 230 -7.61 11.68 22.00
C LEU A 230 -7.15 11.20 23.39
N PRO A 231 -8.09 10.88 24.32
CA PRO A 231 -7.69 10.42 25.63
C PRO A 231 -6.86 9.16 25.44
N LEU A 232 -5.58 9.25 25.82
CA LEU A 232 -4.79 8.07 26.12
C LEU A 232 -5.64 7.29 27.12
N VAL A 233 -6.11 6.11 26.73
CA VAL A 233 -6.72 5.16 27.67
C VAL A 233 -5.61 4.68 28.60
N GLY A 234 -5.25 5.55 29.54
CA GLY A 234 -4.74 5.16 30.84
C GLY A 234 -5.95 4.79 31.69
N SER A 235 -5.74 3.82 32.59
CA SER A 235 -6.69 3.28 33.57
C SER A 235 -7.40 1.98 33.15
N ILE A 236 -6.63 0.89 33.05
CA ILE A 236 -7.04 -0.41 33.63
C ILE A 236 -5.86 -0.95 34.45
N LEU A 237 -5.50 -0.22 35.51
CA LEU A 237 -4.88 -0.79 36.70
C LEU A 237 -5.40 0.04 37.87
N GLY A 238 -6.30 -0.56 38.63
CA GLY A 238 -6.99 0.06 39.75
C GLY A 238 -8.09 -0.83 40.31
N VAL A 239 -7.75 -2.08 40.64
CA VAL A 239 -7.91 -2.75 41.95
C VAL A 239 -6.90 -3.91 41.97
#